data_AF-A0A6A6T1R3-F1
#
_entry.id   AF-A0A6A6T1R3-F1
#
_cell.length_a   1.000
_cell.length_b   1.000
_cell.length_c   1.000
_cell.angle_alpha   90.00
_cell.angle_beta   90.00
_cell.angle_gamma   90.00
#
_symmetry.space_group_name_H-M   'P 1'
#
loop_
_entity.id
_entity.type
_entity.pdbx_description
1 polymer ?
#
loop_
_entity_poly.entity_id
_entity_poly.type
_entity_poly.pdbx_seq_one_letter_code
_entity_poly.pdbx_strand_id
1 'polypeptide(L)'
;MPVNAARHARQLKQIKKVQDAIRYRDSVLERLQPVKEKRRETKEYFLTRERINALVTNNNIRAARNNAREDWDLGPLRPNRAIGEDAETLGIYQREGLRDVPIPKHWVGSGDEVQKKVKARLPEHVLRDQWPIVEGDRVVVIRGQSKNKIGVVQELLKENNMVLVKDVNKIWVDSTWSKVDSGETTGRRKEVEKPLSYDDVRLVAAWEDADGNRKDVIIDKVLMKPHSTGIDPFTDRDPAKGPETDENDEEIHMTEIPEEHRFDPNTGEALYHRYVEYGTRSQRIPWPWELPDKSENKSKDTASSKHDPVEEPKSLTTRFYSKVRSLNPFAKKEEPPKPAPEIEYQEPEKAADEGSLEAPIRPREPDAWDHADDTSTGAVELKLGDIDNNAHFLPTLTFPPFPESVREELRDMDLDEDFQSLDSDTWVQQEQLEAEKAARIEAPVPKTPRQVARELHLARKAAERPAVVPEPLEEGASSAEWKSMHQQFGLNLAEDFARRVQREMGGRVRVVRKEKEVQSKDAEVSHLIPEVPEEVSEKRV
;
A
#
# COMPACT_ATOMS: atom_id res chain seq x y z
N MET A 1 33.62 -46.49 43.13
CA MET A 1 33.69 -45.81 41.81
C MET A 1 32.56 -44.76 41.62
N PRO A 2 32.56 -43.60 42.30
CA PRO A 2 31.62 -42.49 42.00
C PRO A 2 32.26 -41.22 41.40
N VAL A 3 33.59 -41.18 41.19
CA VAL A 3 34.33 -39.97 40.76
C VAL A 3 33.94 -39.51 39.33
N ASN A 4 33.39 -40.41 38.51
CA ASN A 4 33.00 -40.10 37.12
C ASN A 4 31.65 -39.36 37.02
N ALA A 5 30.73 -39.58 37.96
CA ALA A 5 29.40 -38.94 37.95
C ALA A 5 29.51 -37.41 38.12
N ALA A 6 30.39 -36.95 39.00
CA ALA A 6 30.62 -35.52 39.23
C ALA A 6 31.25 -34.83 38.01
N ARG A 7 32.15 -35.52 37.28
CA ARG A 7 32.74 -35.00 36.04
C ARG A 7 31.69 -34.91 34.93
N HIS A 8 30.88 -35.94 34.76
CA HIS A 8 29.79 -35.96 33.79
C HIS A 8 28.75 -34.86 34.06
N ALA A 9 28.35 -34.67 35.32
CA ALA A 9 27.43 -33.59 35.70
C ALA A 9 27.99 -32.18 35.39
N ARG A 10 29.31 -31.97 35.53
CA ARG A 10 29.95 -30.71 35.13
C ARG A 10 29.96 -30.52 33.62
N GLN A 11 30.24 -31.59 32.85
CA GLN A 11 30.17 -31.56 31.39
C GLN A 11 28.76 -31.22 30.91
N LEU A 12 27.73 -31.87 31.47
CA LEU A 12 26.33 -31.57 31.15
C LEU A 12 25.95 -30.12 31.45
N LYS A 13 26.40 -29.55 32.58
CA LYS A 13 26.17 -28.12 32.89
C LYS A 13 26.85 -27.19 31.89
N GLN A 14 28.05 -27.54 31.43
CA GLN A 14 28.75 -26.75 30.40
C GLN A 14 28.03 -26.85 29.05
N ILE A 15 27.58 -28.05 28.67
CA ILE A 15 26.79 -28.27 27.45
C ILE A 15 25.50 -27.44 27.51
N LYS A 16 24.75 -27.51 28.62
CA LYS A 16 23.53 -26.70 28.81
C LYS A 16 23.83 -25.20 28.68
N LYS A 17 24.87 -24.70 29.34
CA LYS A 17 25.28 -23.29 29.23
C LYS A 17 25.60 -22.88 27.78
N VAL A 18 26.24 -23.75 27.01
CA VAL A 18 26.53 -23.49 25.59
C VAL A 18 25.25 -23.54 24.75
N GLN A 19 24.37 -24.51 24.99
CA GLN A 19 23.07 -24.61 24.32
C GLN A 19 22.20 -23.39 24.60
N ASP A 20 22.12 -22.93 25.86
CA ASP A 20 21.39 -21.72 26.26
C ASP A 20 21.98 -20.47 25.60
N ALA A 21 23.31 -20.40 25.46
CA ALA A 21 23.97 -19.30 24.76
C ALA A 21 23.69 -19.30 23.25
N ILE A 22 23.60 -20.48 22.61
CA ILE A 22 23.23 -20.62 21.20
C ILE A 22 21.77 -20.20 21.02
N ARG A 23 20.84 -20.72 21.81
CA ARG A 23 19.42 -20.34 21.78
C ARG A 23 19.22 -18.84 21.99
N TYR A 24 19.93 -18.24 22.94
CA TYR A 24 19.90 -16.80 23.16
C TYR A 24 20.39 -16.04 21.93
N ARG A 25 21.52 -16.42 21.34
CA ARG A 25 22.03 -15.80 20.10
C ARG A 25 21.02 -15.91 18.96
N ASP A 26 20.43 -17.07 18.76
CA ASP A 26 19.49 -17.31 17.66
C ASP A 26 18.21 -16.48 17.86
N SER A 27 17.66 -16.44 19.08
CA SER A 27 16.52 -15.57 19.42
C SER A 27 16.84 -14.07 19.22
N VAL A 28 18.08 -13.65 19.48
CA VAL A 28 18.52 -12.27 19.23
C VAL A 28 18.64 -12.02 17.73
N LEU A 29 19.14 -12.98 16.95
CA LEU A 29 19.21 -12.86 15.49
C LEU A 29 17.83 -12.79 14.86
N GLU A 30 16.91 -13.66 15.25
CA GLU A 30 15.51 -13.64 14.79
C GLU A 30 14.84 -12.30 15.08
N ARG A 31 15.06 -11.72 16.26
CA ARG A 31 14.57 -10.36 16.60
C ARG A 31 15.21 -9.27 15.74
N LEU A 32 16.48 -9.42 15.36
CA LEU A 32 17.23 -8.42 14.57
C LEU A 32 17.05 -8.57 13.05
N GLN A 33 16.72 -9.75 12.56
CA GLN A 33 16.50 -10.05 11.15
C GLN A 33 15.52 -9.08 10.47
N PRO A 34 14.28 -8.87 10.98
CA PRO A 34 13.32 -7.97 10.32
C PRO A 34 13.80 -6.51 10.34
N VAL A 35 14.50 -6.08 11.39
CA VAL A 35 15.08 -4.73 11.45
C VAL A 35 16.19 -4.56 10.42
N LYS A 36 17.01 -5.60 10.24
CA LYS A 36 18.10 -5.62 9.25
C LYS A 36 17.57 -5.64 7.83
N GLU A 37 16.51 -6.41 7.57
CA GLU A 37 15.83 -6.48 6.27
C GLU A 37 15.22 -5.13 5.90
N LYS A 38 14.45 -4.50 6.79
CA LYS A 38 13.89 -3.15 6.57
C LYS A 38 14.98 -2.12 6.22
N ARG A 39 16.12 -2.17 6.92
CA ARG A 39 17.29 -1.31 6.64
C ARG A 39 17.93 -1.62 5.28
N ARG A 40 18.03 -2.90 4.91
CA ARG A 40 18.58 -3.33 3.62
C ARG A 40 17.68 -2.85 2.47
N GLU A 41 16.38 -3.10 2.55
CA GLU A 41 15.38 -2.67 1.56
C GLU A 41 15.41 -1.16 1.36
N THR A 42 15.40 -0.40 2.46
CA THR A 42 15.51 1.07 2.42
C THR A 42 16.77 1.51 1.67
N LYS A 43 17.92 0.89 1.97
CA LYS A 43 19.19 1.23 1.32
C LYS A 43 19.19 0.88 -0.16
N GLU A 44 18.68 -0.30 -0.51
CA GLU A 44 18.57 -0.78 -1.88
C GLU A 44 17.66 0.13 -2.72
N TYR A 45 16.54 0.58 -2.15
CA TYR A 45 15.64 1.54 -2.79
C TYR A 45 16.38 2.83 -3.18
N PHE A 46 17.09 3.47 -2.24
CA PHE A 46 17.80 4.72 -2.50
C PHE A 46 18.92 4.55 -3.53
N LEU A 47 19.72 3.48 -3.42
CA LEU A 47 20.80 3.21 -4.37
C LEU A 47 20.26 2.96 -5.79
N THR A 48 19.17 2.21 -5.89
CA THR A 48 18.53 1.92 -7.19
C THR A 48 17.96 3.19 -7.79
N ARG A 49 17.27 4.00 -6.99
CA ARG A 49 16.70 5.28 -7.42
C ARG A 49 17.77 6.27 -7.86
N GLU A 50 18.87 6.40 -7.12
CA GLU A 50 20.01 7.25 -7.51
C GLU A 50 20.65 6.78 -8.81
N ARG A 51 20.81 5.46 -8.99
CA ARG A 51 21.32 4.88 -10.24
C ARG A 51 20.41 5.22 -11.43
N ILE A 52 19.10 5.02 -11.30
CA ILE A 52 18.13 5.31 -12.37
C ILE A 52 18.13 6.81 -12.69
N ASN A 53 18.09 7.67 -11.68
CA ASN A 53 18.17 9.12 -11.87
C ASN A 53 19.48 9.57 -12.55
N ALA A 54 20.61 8.96 -12.18
CA ALA A 54 21.89 9.26 -12.81
C ALA A 54 21.89 8.86 -14.29
N LEU A 55 21.43 7.65 -14.60
CA LEU A 55 21.45 7.10 -15.96
C LEU A 55 20.44 7.77 -16.88
N VAL A 56 19.21 7.96 -16.41
CA VAL A 56 18.08 8.37 -17.24
C VAL A 56 17.92 9.89 -17.21
N THR A 57 17.72 10.50 -16.05
CA THR A 57 17.37 11.92 -16.00
C THR A 57 18.59 12.81 -16.17
N ASN A 58 19.65 12.58 -15.40
CA ASN A 58 20.78 13.50 -15.36
C ASN A 58 21.60 13.49 -16.65
N ASN A 59 21.84 12.32 -17.24
CA ASN A 59 22.56 12.22 -18.51
C ASN A 59 21.75 12.82 -19.66
N ASN A 60 20.44 12.54 -19.73
CA ASN A 60 19.59 13.12 -20.77
C ASN A 60 19.45 14.64 -20.64
N ILE A 61 19.34 15.18 -19.41
CA ILE A 61 19.33 16.63 -19.18
C ILE A 61 20.66 17.26 -19.59
N ARG A 62 21.80 16.63 -19.26
CA ARG A 62 23.12 17.13 -19.66
C ARG A 62 23.29 17.10 -21.18
N ALA A 63 22.91 15.99 -21.81
CA ALA A 63 22.94 15.85 -23.27
C ALA A 63 22.05 16.90 -23.94
N ALA A 64 20.81 17.08 -23.47
CA ALA A 64 19.89 18.09 -24.00
C ALA A 64 20.42 19.52 -23.84
N ARG A 65 21.06 19.84 -22.70
CA ARG A 65 21.71 21.15 -22.49
C ARG A 65 22.89 21.37 -23.44
N ASN A 66 23.71 20.35 -23.67
CA ASN A 66 24.82 20.44 -24.61
C ASN A 66 24.31 20.61 -26.05
N ASN A 67 23.29 19.85 -26.44
CA ASN A 67 22.66 19.96 -27.75
C ASN A 67 22.06 21.36 -27.96
N ALA A 68 21.38 21.92 -26.94
CA ALA A 68 20.84 23.27 -27.02
C ALA A 68 21.93 24.35 -27.14
N ARG A 69 23.07 24.17 -26.47
CA ARG A 69 24.24 25.06 -26.62
C ARG A 69 24.84 24.96 -28.02
N GLU A 70 25.05 23.75 -28.52
CA GLU A 70 25.55 23.52 -29.88
C GLU A 70 24.62 24.10 -30.94
N ASP A 71 23.30 23.93 -30.78
CA ASP A 71 22.30 24.50 -31.70
C ASP A 71 22.32 26.03 -31.69
N TRP A 72 22.59 26.63 -30.53
CA TRP A 72 22.74 28.07 -30.38
C TRP A 72 24.04 28.57 -31.03
N ASP A 73 25.16 27.90 -30.76
CA ASP A 73 26.50 28.31 -31.23
C ASP A 73 26.65 28.14 -32.75
N LEU A 74 26.10 27.07 -33.33
CA LEU A 74 26.20 26.76 -34.75
C LEU A 74 25.11 27.44 -35.60
N GLY A 75 23.98 27.80 -35.00
CA GLY A 75 22.85 28.46 -35.67
C GLY A 75 22.35 27.69 -36.90
N PRO A 76 22.61 28.17 -38.14
CA PRO A 76 22.22 27.47 -39.37
C PRO A 76 23.04 26.19 -39.64
N LEU A 77 24.22 26.04 -39.03
CA LEU A 77 25.08 24.86 -39.19
C LEU A 77 24.82 23.76 -38.14
N ARG A 78 23.71 23.84 -37.40
CA ARG A 78 23.37 22.83 -36.38
C ARG A 78 23.28 21.42 -36.99
N PRO A 79 23.78 20.38 -36.30
CA PRO A 79 23.73 19.02 -36.81
C PRO A 79 22.28 18.53 -36.88
N ASN A 80 21.90 17.90 -37.99
CA ASN A 80 20.60 17.26 -38.11
C ASN A 80 20.62 15.89 -37.41
N ARG A 81 20.31 15.89 -36.10
CA ARG A 81 20.30 14.69 -35.27
C ARG A 81 19.20 13.68 -35.65
N ALA A 82 18.29 14.05 -36.56
CA ALA A 82 17.25 13.16 -37.11
C ALA A 82 17.72 12.34 -38.33
N ILE A 83 18.98 12.45 -38.75
CA ILE A 83 19.57 11.68 -39.86
C ILE A 83 20.78 10.89 -39.33
N GLY A 84 20.92 9.63 -39.73
CA GLY A 84 22.04 8.75 -39.35
C GLY A 84 21.58 7.50 -38.61
N GLU A 85 22.54 6.75 -38.04
CA GLU A 85 22.27 5.53 -37.27
C GLU A 85 21.48 5.83 -35.98
N ASP A 86 21.72 7.00 -35.37
CA ASP A 86 21.03 7.46 -34.17
C ASP A 86 19.68 8.15 -34.45
N ALA A 87 19.32 8.31 -35.73
CA ALA A 87 18.09 8.99 -36.12
C ALA A 87 16.85 8.35 -35.49
N GLU A 88 16.87 7.03 -35.30
CA GLU A 88 15.80 6.28 -34.66
C GLU A 88 15.92 6.35 -33.14
N THR A 89 17.13 6.28 -32.58
CA THR A 89 17.38 6.27 -31.13
C THR A 89 17.14 7.63 -30.47
N LEU A 90 17.28 8.73 -31.21
CA LEU A 90 17.15 10.07 -30.65
C LEU A 90 15.75 10.31 -30.05
N GLY A 91 15.71 10.79 -28.81
CA GLY A 91 14.44 11.08 -28.12
C GLY A 91 13.64 9.83 -27.73
N ILE A 92 14.16 8.63 -28.01
CA ILE A 92 13.62 7.40 -27.43
C ILE A 92 14.00 7.36 -25.96
N TYR A 93 13.02 7.01 -25.14
CA TYR A 93 13.19 6.81 -23.72
C TYR A 93 13.70 5.39 -23.43
N GLN A 94 14.72 5.28 -22.59
CA GLN A 94 15.34 4.00 -22.25
C GLN A 94 14.44 3.15 -21.35
N ARG A 95 14.59 1.83 -21.45
CA ARG A 95 13.81 0.84 -20.70
C ARG A 95 13.94 1.04 -19.19
N GLU A 96 15.16 1.27 -18.71
CA GLU A 96 15.47 1.46 -17.29
C GLU A 96 14.75 2.68 -16.72
N GLY A 97 14.36 3.64 -17.55
CA GLY A 97 13.61 4.81 -17.13
C GLY A 97 12.10 4.62 -17.05
N LEU A 98 11.56 3.57 -17.68
CA LEU A 98 10.12 3.23 -17.66
C LEU A 98 9.73 2.52 -16.38
N ARG A 99 10.69 1.82 -15.77
CA ARG A 99 10.49 1.10 -14.50
C ARG A 99 10.92 2.01 -13.37
N ASP A 100 9.97 2.43 -12.57
CA ASP A 100 10.27 3.05 -11.29
C ASP A 100 10.63 2.00 -10.24
N VAL A 101 11.24 2.47 -9.14
CA VAL A 101 11.70 1.59 -8.07
C VAL A 101 10.54 1.31 -7.12
N PRO A 102 10.23 0.03 -6.82
CA PRO A 102 9.16 -0.32 -5.90
C PRO A 102 9.43 0.24 -4.51
N ILE A 103 8.38 0.77 -3.90
CA ILE A 103 8.45 1.34 -2.56
C ILE A 103 8.61 0.19 -1.56
N PRO A 104 9.53 0.31 -0.57
CA PRO A 104 9.64 -0.68 0.48
C PRO A 104 8.31 -0.91 1.20
N LYS A 105 7.89 -2.17 1.32
CA LYS A 105 6.58 -2.55 1.91
C LYS A 105 6.36 -1.96 3.31
N HIS A 106 7.43 -1.89 4.10
CA HIS A 106 7.37 -1.34 5.46
C HIS A 106 7.19 0.19 5.53
N TRP A 107 7.14 0.90 4.41
CA TRP A 107 6.77 2.32 4.36
C TRP A 107 5.29 2.55 4.11
N VAL A 108 4.62 1.59 3.45
CA VAL A 108 3.18 1.62 3.22
C VAL A 108 2.47 1.55 4.57
N GLY A 109 1.54 2.47 4.83
CA GLY A 109 0.79 2.57 6.08
C GLY A 109 1.58 3.04 7.32
N SER A 110 2.91 3.21 7.24
CA SER A 110 3.73 3.56 8.42
C SER A 110 3.63 5.02 8.89
N GLY A 111 2.68 5.78 8.35
CA GLY A 111 2.24 7.10 8.82
C GLY A 111 3.34 8.17 8.97
N ASP A 112 2.99 9.24 9.69
CA ASP A 112 3.85 10.40 9.95
C ASP A 112 5.17 10.05 10.67
N GLU A 113 5.24 8.91 11.36
CA GLU A 113 6.43 8.49 12.08
C GLU A 113 7.61 8.21 11.15
N VAL A 114 7.35 7.52 10.02
CA VAL A 114 8.39 7.25 9.02
C VAL A 114 8.75 8.54 8.29
N GLN A 115 7.80 9.44 8.01
CA GLN A 115 8.12 10.77 7.47
C GLN A 115 9.10 11.53 8.37
N LYS A 116 8.83 11.57 9.68
CA LYS A 116 9.70 12.23 10.66
C LYS A 116 11.10 11.62 10.69
N LYS A 117 11.22 10.29 10.57
CA LYS A 117 12.51 9.57 10.59
C LYS A 117 13.28 9.71 9.28
N VAL A 118 12.61 9.63 8.13
CA VAL A 118 13.26 9.61 6.82
C VAL A 118 13.47 11.02 6.24
N LYS A 119 12.90 12.06 6.87
CA LYS A 119 13.11 13.51 6.60
C LYS A 119 13.05 13.91 5.12
N ALA A 120 12.00 14.60 4.70
CA ALA A 120 11.89 15.41 3.46
C ALA A 120 12.24 14.77 2.10
N ARG A 121 12.66 13.50 2.04
CA ARG A 121 13.04 12.80 0.78
C ARG A 121 11.92 11.96 0.17
N LEU A 122 10.88 11.69 0.94
CA LEU A 122 9.74 10.89 0.52
C LEU A 122 8.57 11.82 0.15
N PRO A 123 7.97 11.65 -1.03
CA PRO A 123 6.71 12.31 -1.38
C PRO A 123 5.61 11.97 -0.37
N GLU A 124 4.69 12.92 -0.13
CA GLU A 124 3.68 12.83 0.93
C GLU A 124 2.75 11.62 0.76
N HIS A 125 2.35 11.33 -0.49
CA HIS A 125 1.44 10.26 -0.85
C HIS A 125 2.04 8.85 -0.73
N VAL A 126 3.37 8.72 -0.55
CA VAL A 126 4.03 7.40 -0.36
C VAL A 126 3.58 6.68 0.90
N LEU A 127 3.05 7.42 1.88
CA LEU A 127 2.73 6.88 3.19
C LEU A 127 1.23 6.74 3.44
N ARG A 128 0.41 7.01 2.43
CA ARG A 128 -1.04 6.83 2.52
C ARG A 128 -1.35 5.35 2.29
N ASP A 129 -2.04 4.75 3.26
CA ASP A 129 -2.57 3.39 3.14
C ASP A 129 -3.81 3.36 2.22
N GLN A 130 -4.51 4.49 2.17
CA GLN A 130 -5.75 4.67 1.43
C GLN A 130 -5.49 5.37 0.09
N TRP A 131 -6.18 4.91 -0.95
CA TRP A 131 -6.05 5.38 -2.32
C TRP A 131 -7.37 6.02 -2.80
N PRO A 132 -7.50 7.35 -2.69
CA PRO A 132 -8.71 8.04 -3.14
C PRO A 132 -9.01 7.94 -4.63
N ILE A 133 -8.00 7.73 -5.48
CA ILE A 133 -8.17 7.61 -6.93
C ILE A 133 -8.11 6.13 -7.29
N VAL A 134 -9.08 5.65 -8.07
CA VAL A 134 -9.19 4.27 -8.54
C VAL A 134 -9.34 4.24 -10.07
N GLU A 135 -9.21 3.06 -10.65
CA GLU A 135 -9.41 2.79 -12.07
C GLU A 135 -10.80 3.26 -12.54
N GLY A 136 -10.85 3.87 -13.72
CA GLY A 136 -12.07 4.48 -14.26
C GLY A 136 -12.32 5.93 -13.81
N ASP A 137 -11.63 6.43 -12.78
CA ASP A 137 -11.76 7.84 -12.40
C ASP A 137 -11.22 8.78 -13.49
N ARG A 138 -11.85 9.95 -13.61
CA ARG A 138 -11.34 11.05 -14.44
C ARG A 138 -10.33 11.85 -13.65
N VAL A 139 -9.16 12.07 -14.22
CA VAL A 139 -8.09 12.77 -13.54
C VAL A 139 -7.42 13.80 -14.44
N VAL A 140 -6.90 14.87 -13.83
CA VAL A 140 -6.13 15.92 -14.50
C VAL A 140 -4.67 15.86 -14.06
N VAL A 141 -3.77 16.05 -15.01
CA VAL A 141 -2.34 16.13 -14.74
C VAL A 141 -1.94 17.56 -14.39
N ILE A 142 -1.35 17.79 -13.22
CA ILE A 142 -0.88 19.10 -12.77
C ILE A 142 0.53 19.40 -13.30
N ARG A 143 1.44 18.42 -13.25
CA ARG A 143 2.87 18.63 -13.52
C ARG A 143 3.36 17.86 -14.75
N GLY A 144 4.48 18.30 -15.31
CA GLY A 144 5.13 17.67 -16.46
C GLY A 144 4.65 18.19 -17.82
N GLN A 145 5.04 17.49 -18.89
CA GLN A 145 4.78 17.90 -20.28
C GLN A 145 3.29 17.84 -20.64
N SER A 146 2.55 16.91 -20.03
CA SER A 146 1.12 16.71 -20.26
C SER A 146 0.24 17.48 -19.27
N LYS A 147 0.73 18.58 -18.69
CA LYS A 147 -0.05 19.40 -17.74
C LYS A 147 -1.38 19.85 -18.35
N ASN A 148 -2.41 19.94 -17.50
CA ASN A 148 -3.79 20.32 -17.82
C ASN A 148 -4.52 19.38 -18.78
N LYS A 149 -3.95 18.22 -19.12
CA LYS A 149 -4.70 17.18 -19.86
C LYS A 149 -5.53 16.37 -18.87
N ILE A 150 -6.76 16.09 -19.26
CA ILE A 150 -7.68 15.22 -18.53
C ILE A 150 -7.67 13.85 -19.21
N GLY A 151 -7.56 12.79 -18.42
CA GLY A 151 -7.65 11.42 -18.90
C GLY A 151 -8.42 10.56 -17.91
N VAL A 152 -8.62 9.29 -18.28
CA VAL A 152 -9.23 8.28 -17.41
C VAL A 152 -8.11 7.39 -16.88
N VAL A 153 -8.15 7.08 -15.60
CA VAL A 153 -7.20 6.15 -14.98
C VAL A 153 -7.44 4.76 -15.55
N GLN A 154 -6.42 4.18 -16.17
CA GLN A 154 -6.47 2.83 -16.69
C GLN A 154 -6.07 1.81 -15.62
N GLU A 155 -4.95 2.04 -14.95
CA GLU A 155 -4.38 1.11 -13.97
C GLU A 155 -3.71 1.90 -12.83
N LEU A 156 -3.88 1.43 -11.60
CA LEU A 156 -3.23 2.00 -10.42
C LEU A 156 -2.08 1.09 -9.94
N LEU A 157 -0.84 1.55 -10.12
CA LEU A 157 0.35 0.82 -9.68
C LEU A 157 0.63 1.12 -8.20
N LYS A 158 -0.09 0.42 -7.31
CA LYS A 158 0.00 0.59 -5.85
C LYS A 158 1.41 0.39 -5.29
N GLU A 159 2.21 -0.49 -5.88
CA GLU A 159 3.59 -0.77 -5.43
C GLU A 159 4.56 0.41 -5.61
N ASN A 160 4.29 1.26 -6.61
CA ASN A 160 5.16 2.36 -7.01
C ASN A 160 4.55 3.75 -6.73
N ASN A 161 3.30 3.79 -6.29
CA ASN A 161 2.50 5.02 -6.17
C ASN A 161 2.43 5.82 -7.48
N MET A 162 2.09 5.09 -8.54
CA MET A 162 1.92 5.65 -9.86
C MET A 162 0.56 5.33 -10.46
N VAL A 163 0.12 6.20 -11.36
CA VAL A 163 -1.15 6.13 -12.05
C VAL A 163 -0.88 6.05 -13.55
N LEU A 164 -1.39 5.02 -14.21
CA LEU A 164 -1.40 4.95 -15.67
C LEU A 164 -2.69 5.61 -16.16
N VAL A 165 -2.55 6.66 -16.97
CA VAL A 165 -3.68 7.45 -17.46
C VAL A 165 -3.79 7.28 -18.96
N LYS A 166 -4.96 6.80 -19.41
CA LYS A 166 -5.23 6.50 -20.81
C LYS A 166 -5.01 7.71 -21.71
N ASP A 167 -4.27 7.50 -22.78
CA ASP A 167 -3.90 8.45 -23.81
C ASP A 167 -3.13 9.70 -23.32
N VAL A 168 -2.63 9.70 -22.08
CA VAL A 168 -1.91 10.81 -21.47
C VAL A 168 -0.45 10.43 -21.20
N ASN A 169 0.46 11.40 -21.22
CA ASN A 169 1.89 11.19 -20.95
C ASN A 169 2.56 10.14 -21.87
N LYS A 170 2.17 10.12 -23.14
CA LYS A 170 2.78 9.27 -24.16
C LYS A 170 4.23 9.65 -24.42
N ILE A 171 5.10 8.65 -24.48
CA ILE A 171 6.52 8.77 -24.80
C ILE A 171 6.91 7.76 -25.87
N TRP A 172 7.99 8.05 -26.59
CA TRP A 172 8.55 7.12 -27.56
C TRP A 172 9.47 6.12 -26.86
N VAL A 173 9.24 4.83 -27.08
CA VAL A 173 10.07 3.73 -26.56
C VAL A 173 10.57 2.87 -27.74
N ASP A 174 11.78 2.31 -27.60
CA ASP A 174 12.42 1.48 -28.64
C ASP A 174 11.67 0.16 -28.80
N SER A 175 10.83 0.01 -29.82
CA SER A 175 9.94 -1.13 -30.08
C SER A 175 10.61 -2.52 -30.05
N THR A 176 11.94 -2.59 -30.16
CA THR A 176 12.71 -3.83 -29.97
C THR A 176 12.43 -4.53 -28.63
N TRP A 177 12.01 -3.78 -27.61
CA TRP A 177 11.60 -4.31 -26.29
C TRP A 177 10.21 -4.95 -26.24
N SER A 178 9.30 -4.53 -27.10
CA SER A 178 7.87 -4.82 -27.04
C SER A 178 7.47 -5.58 -28.30
N LYS A 179 8.33 -6.52 -28.71
CA LYS A 179 8.02 -7.54 -29.73
C LYS A 179 6.99 -8.53 -29.16
N VAL A 180 5.85 -8.01 -28.74
CA VAL A 180 4.63 -8.77 -28.59
C VAL A 180 4.15 -8.99 -30.03
N ASP A 181 3.84 -10.25 -30.35
CA ASP A 181 3.63 -10.86 -31.67
C ASP A 181 2.50 -10.29 -32.54
N SER A 182 2.17 -9.01 -32.39
CA SER A 182 1.10 -8.29 -33.10
C SER A 182 1.23 -8.28 -34.64
N GLY A 183 2.28 -8.89 -35.23
CA GLY A 183 2.44 -9.06 -36.68
C GLY A 183 2.60 -7.76 -37.47
N GLU A 184 2.44 -6.62 -36.80
CA GLU A 184 2.49 -5.30 -37.39
C GLU A 184 3.95 -4.81 -37.36
N THR A 185 4.50 -4.51 -38.54
CA THR A 185 5.85 -3.93 -38.67
C THR A 185 5.81 -2.46 -38.25
N THR A 186 5.47 -2.19 -37.00
CA THR A 186 5.66 -0.87 -36.41
C THR A 186 7.16 -0.57 -36.41
N GLY A 187 7.55 0.65 -36.78
CA GLY A 187 8.95 1.06 -36.82
C GLY A 187 9.65 0.92 -35.45
N ARG A 188 10.94 1.25 -35.38
CA ARG A 188 11.74 1.14 -34.13
C ARG A 188 11.18 1.98 -32.98
N ARG A 189 10.29 2.94 -33.24
CA ARG A 189 9.63 3.77 -32.24
C ARG A 189 8.18 3.35 -32.05
N LYS A 190 7.78 3.15 -30.79
CA LYS A 190 6.39 2.93 -30.40
C LYS A 190 6.00 3.95 -29.33
N GLU A 191 4.82 4.55 -29.46
CA GLU A 191 4.26 5.40 -28.40
C GLU A 191 3.70 4.50 -27.30
N VAL A 192 4.12 4.76 -26.07
CA VAL A 192 3.61 4.08 -24.87
C VAL A 192 3.33 5.12 -23.79
N GLU A 193 2.27 4.90 -23.04
CA GLU A 193 1.89 5.75 -21.91
C GLU A 193 2.88 5.54 -20.76
N LYS A 194 3.49 6.62 -20.28
CA LYS A 194 4.37 6.58 -19.12
C LYS A 194 3.54 6.78 -17.85
N PRO A 195 3.67 5.90 -16.84
CA PRO A 195 3.04 6.10 -15.54
C PRO A 195 3.39 7.48 -14.95
N LEU A 196 2.40 8.12 -14.34
CA LEU A 196 2.56 9.40 -13.66
C LEU A 196 2.64 9.17 -12.15
N SER A 197 3.42 9.99 -11.45
CA SER A 197 3.39 9.97 -9.99
C SER A 197 2.01 10.39 -9.51
N TYR A 198 1.50 9.72 -8.47
CA TYR A 198 0.19 10.02 -7.89
C TYR A 198 0.07 11.49 -7.43
N ASP A 199 1.17 12.11 -6.97
CA ASP A 199 1.19 13.55 -6.61
C ASP A 199 0.94 14.50 -7.78
N ASP A 200 1.26 14.08 -8.99
CA ASP A 200 1.18 14.93 -10.18
C ASP A 200 -0.23 14.89 -10.81
N VAL A 201 -1.15 14.17 -10.19
CA VAL A 201 -2.51 13.90 -10.68
C VAL A 201 -3.54 14.38 -9.65
N ARG A 202 -4.69 14.88 -10.11
CA ARG A 202 -5.85 15.21 -9.27
C ARG A 202 -7.14 14.67 -9.86
N LEU A 203 -8.09 14.38 -8.98
CA LEU A 203 -9.41 13.91 -9.37
C LEU A 203 -10.22 15.03 -10.02
N VAL A 204 -10.96 14.71 -11.08
CA VAL A 204 -11.90 15.59 -11.75
C VAL A 204 -13.29 15.01 -11.57
N ALA A 205 -14.17 15.74 -10.89
CA ALA A 205 -15.56 15.34 -10.70
C ALA A 205 -16.50 16.36 -11.35
N ALA A 206 -17.63 15.88 -11.86
CA ALA A 206 -18.71 16.76 -12.28
C ALA A 206 -19.42 17.30 -11.04
N TRP A 207 -19.47 18.62 -10.91
CA TRP A 207 -20.08 19.33 -9.79
C TRP A 207 -21.27 20.14 -10.28
N GLU A 208 -22.34 20.16 -9.50
CA GLU A 208 -23.51 21.00 -9.78
C GLU A 208 -23.36 22.31 -9.02
N ASP A 209 -23.27 23.42 -9.75
CA ASP A 209 -23.28 24.76 -9.16
C ASP A 209 -24.67 25.09 -8.58
N ALA A 210 -24.75 26.16 -7.79
CA ALA A 210 -26.02 26.67 -7.27
C ALA A 210 -27.08 26.94 -8.36
N ASP A 211 -26.63 27.22 -9.59
CA ASP A 211 -27.48 27.43 -10.77
C ASP A 211 -27.99 26.13 -11.42
N GLY A 212 -27.59 24.95 -10.90
CA GLY A 212 -27.91 23.64 -11.47
C GLY A 212 -27.06 23.25 -12.68
N ASN A 213 -26.09 24.07 -13.08
CA ASN A 213 -25.19 23.76 -14.18
C ASN A 213 -24.09 22.79 -13.72
N ARG A 214 -23.92 21.69 -14.45
CA ARG A 214 -22.82 20.73 -14.23
C ARG A 214 -21.51 21.30 -14.80
N LYS A 215 -20.51 21.48 -13.94
CA LYS A 215 -19.15 21.90 -14.29
C LYS A 215 -18.15 20.86 -13.84
N ASP A 216 -17.13 20.60 -14.64
CA ASP A 216 -16.01 19.77 -14.21
C ASP A 216 -15.12 20.57 -13.23
N VAL A 217 -14.95 20.06 -12.02
CA VAL A 217 -14.15 20.69 -10.95
C VAL A 217 -12.94 19.81 -10.65
N ILE A 218 -11.79 20.45 -10.48
CA ILE A 218 -10.55 19.79 -10.05
C ILE A 218 -10.55 19.74 -8.53
N ILE A 219 -10.48 18.54 -7.97
CA ILE A 219 -10.45 18.32 -6.54
C ILE A 219 -9.00 18.28 -6.08
N ASP A 220 -8.59 19.23 -5.23
CA ASP A 220 -7.22 19.29 -4.74
C ASP A 220 -6.92 18.22 -3.69
N LYS A 221 -7.84 18.03 -2.74
CA LYS A 221 -7.69 17.02 -1.69
C LYS A 221 -8.99 16.25 -1.45
N VAL A 222 -8.82 14.93 -1.32
CA VAL A 222 -9.90 13.99 -1.03
C VAL A 222 -9.66 13.41 0.37
N LEU A 223 -10.65 13.55 1.24
CA LEU A 223 -10.71 12.92 2.54
C LEU A 223 -11.42 11.58 2.41
N MET A 224 -10.74 10.52 2.83
CA MET A 224 -11.35 9.20 2.98
C MET A 224 -11.88 9.09 4.41
N LYS A 225 -13.17 8.81 4.55
CA LYS A 225 -13.76 8.50 5.86
C LYS A 225 -14.32 7.09 5.83
N PRO A 226 -14.14 6.31 6.92
CA PRO A 226 -14.82 5.02 7.03
C PRO A 226 -16.31 5.24 6.95
N HIS A 227 -17.01 4.30 6.32
CA HIS A 227 -18.45 4.33 6.13
C HIS A 227 -19.19 4.16 7.46
N SER A 228 -19.21 5.22 8.25
CA SER A 228 -19.89 5.31 9.55
C SER A 228 -20.91 6.44 9.57
N THR A 229 -20.85 7.35 8.59
CA THR A 229 -21.72 8.51 8.46
C THR A 229 -22.22 8.62 7.02
N GLY A 230 -23.54 8.61 6.83
CA GLY A 230 -24.21 8.77 5.52
C GLY A 230 -25.02 7.55 5.08
N ILE A 231 -25.51 7.58 3.84
CA ILE A 231 -26.39 6.57 3.24
C ILE A 231 -25.76 5.17 3.32
N ASP A 232 -26.39 4.25 4.05
CA ASP A 232 -26.00 2.83 4.14
C ASP A 232 -26.02 2.20 2.72
N PRO A 233 -24.93 1.57 2.24
CA PRO A 233 -24.81 1.15 0.84
C PRO A 233 -25.69 -0.05 0.52
N PHE A 234 -26.16 -0.75 1.55
CA PHE A 234 -27.00 -1.94 1.42
C PHE A 234 -28.48 -1.59 1.51
N THR A 235 -28.83 -0.50 2.19
CA THR A 235 -30.23 -0.11 2.39
C THR A 235 -30.62 1.17 1.66
N ASP A 236 -29.65 1.90 1.08
CA ASP A 236 -29.81 3.23 0.46
C ASP A 236 -30.54 4.25 1.34
N ARG A 237 -30.64 3.99 2.65
CA ARG A 237 -31.24 4.89 3.64
C ARG A 237 -30.17 5.76 4.26
N ASP A 238 -30.38 7.07 4.22
CA ASP A 238 -29.56 8.02 4.97
C ASP A 238 -29.98 7.95 6.45
N PRO A 239 -29.14 7.48 7.38
CA PRO A 239 -29.49 7.46 8.81
C PRO A 239 -29.75 8.88 9.35
N ALA A 240 -29.30 9.94 8.65
CA ALA A 240 -29.61 11.32 8.99
C ALA A 240 -31.02 11.75 8.53
N LYS A 241 -31.58 11.13 7.49
CA LYS A 241 -33.00 11.24 7.15
C LYS A 241 -33.68 10.05 7.80
N GLY A 242 -34.10 10.22 9.06
CA GLY A 242 -34.88 9.21 9.77
C GLY A 242 -36.00 8.62 8.90
N PRO A 243 -36.42 7.37 9.14
CA PRO A 243 -37.49 6.74 8.37
C PRO A 243 -38.70 7.67 8.42
N GLU A 244 -39.11 8.25 7.28
CA GLU A 244 -40.15 9.30 7.14
C GLU A 244 -41.04 9.37 8.38
N THR A 245 -40.59 10.13 9.39
CA THR A 245 -41.31 10.19 10.64
C THR A 245 -42.41 11.20 10.43
N ASP A 246 -43.64 10.71 10.56
CA ASP A 246 -44.80 11.50 10.97
C ASP A 246 -44.35 12.55 12.00
N GLU A 247 -44.83 13.79 11.83
CA GLU A 247 -44.25 15.07 12.28
C GLU A 247 -43.93 15.27 13.79
N ASN A 248 -43.85 14.26 14.66
CA ASN A 248 -43.89 14.45 16.12
C ASN A 248 -42.73 13.91 16.99
N ASP A 249 -41.68 13.32 16.45
CA ASP A 249 -40.55 12.84 17.28
C ASP A 249 -39.26 13.65 17.01
N GLU A 250 -39.03 14.69 17.82
CA GLU A 250 -37.91 15.66 17.71
C GLU A 250 -36.55 15.15 18.26
N GLU A 251 -36.36 13.84 18.48
CA GLU A 251 -35.10 13.28 19.01
C GLU A 251 -34.51 12.20 18.08
N ILE A 252 -34.07 12.62 16.89
CA ILE A 252 -33.33 11.73 15.96
C ILE A 252 -31.89 11.60 16.46
N HIS A 253 -31.65 10.61 17.32
CA HIS A 253 -30.32 10.12 17.62
C HIS A 253 -29.63 9.67 16.32
N MET A 254 -28.39 10.13 16.11
CA MET A 254 -27.47 9.60 15.11
C MET A 254 -27.36 8.08 15.30
N THR A 255 -28.14 7.32 14.54
CA THR A 255 -28.03 5.87 14.57
C THR A 255 -26.84 5.56 13.68
N GLU A 256 -25.68 5.34 14.31
CA GLU A 256 -24.49 4.93 13.57
C GLU A 256 -24.80 3.67 12.77
N ILE A 257 -24.29 3.59 11.54
CA ILE A 257 -24.42 2.39 10.70
C ILE A 257 -23.89 1.20 11.51
N PRO A 258 -24.63 0.06 11.57
CA PRO A 258 -24.18 -1.15 12.25
C PRO A 258 -22.75 -1.50 11.85
N GLU A 259 -21.91 -1.94 12.80
CA GLU A 259 -20.50 -2.24 12.53
C GLU A 259 -20.32 -3.24 11.38
N GLU A 260 -21.26 -4.19 11.24
CA GLU A 260 -21.29 -5.19 10.17
C GLU A 260 -21.40 -4.57 8.78
N HIS A 261 -22.17 -3.50 8.61
CA HIS A 261 -22.36 -2.82 7.32
C HIS A 261 -21.20 -1.85 6.99
N ARG A 262 -20.24 -1.66 7.92
CA ARG A 262 -19.04 -0.85 7.69
C ARG A 262 -17.97 -1.62 6.92
N PHE A 263 -18.08 -2.95 6.88
CA PHE A 263 -17.16 -3.84 6.18
C PHE A 263 -17.86 -4.48 4.99
N ASP A 264 -17.11 -4.69 3.92
CA ASP A 264 -17.59 -5.49 2.79
C ASP A 264 -17.64 -6.97 3.21
N PRO A 265 -18.79 -7.66 3.11
CA PRO A 265 -18.94 -9.03 3.59
C PRO A 265 -18.03 -10.02 2.87
N ASN A 266 -17.63 -9.75 1.62
CA ASN A 266 -16.80 -10.66 0.84
C ASN A 266 -15.31 -10.48 1.15
N THR A 267 -14.86 -9.22 1.30
CA THR A 267 -13.43 -8.91 1.47
C THR A 267 -13.05 -8.70 2.93
N GLY A 268 -14.01 -8.44 3.82
CA GLY A 268 -13.76 -8.03 5.21
C GLY A 268 -13.10 -6.65 5.33
N GLU A 269 -12.94 -5.91 4.23
CA GLU A 269 -12.32 -4.60 4.22
C GLU A 269 -13.31 -3.51 4.60
N ALA A 270 -12.86 -2.50 5.34
CA ALA A 270 -13.68 -1.35 5.65
C ALA A 270 -14.08 -0.62 4.36
N LEU A 271 -15.37 -0.32 4.22
CA LEU A 271 -15.86 0.50 3.12
C LEU A 271 -15.54 1.96 3.43
N TYR A 272 -14.95 2.66 2.46
CA TYR A 272 -14.60 4.07 2.59
C TYR A 272 -15.36 4.92 1.59
N HIS A 273 -15.80 6.09 2.03
CA HIS A 273 -16.31 7.14 1.14
C HIS A 273 -15.30 8.24 0.93
N ARG A 274 -15.32 8.75 -0.29
CA ARG A 274 -14.53 9.89 -0.71
C ARG A 274 -15.32 11.16 -0.46
N TYR A 275 -14.72 12.08 0.27
CA TYR A 275 -15.26 13.40 0.51
C TYR A 275 -14.31 14.46 -0.01
N VAL A 276 -14.86 15.53 -0.59
CA VAL A 276 -14.03 16.67 -0.95
C VAL A 276 -13.62 17.43 0.31
N GLU A 277 -12.33 17.74 0.46
CA GLU A 277 -11.82 18.56 1.57
C GLU A 277 -12.16 20.05 1.32
N TYR A 278 -13.40 20.46 1.58
CA TYR A 278 -13.79 21.88 1.56
C TYR A 278 -14.59 22.28 2.80
N GLY A 279 -13.93 22.95 3.74
CA GLY A 279 -14.59 23.66 4.84
C GLY A 279 -15.67 22.86 5.59
N THR A 280 -16.86 23.46 5.76
CA THR A 280 -17.95 22.92 6.60
C THR A 280 -18.88 21.92 5.91
N ARG A 281 -18.77 21.69 4.59
CA ARG A 281 -19.65 20.75 3.86
C ARG A 281 -18.83 19.74 3.07
N SER A 282 -18.74 18.52 3.60
CA SER A 282 -18.12 17.39 2.91
C SER A 282 -19.12 16.76 1.96
N GLN A 283 -19.02 17.06 0.66
CA GLN A 283 -19.80 16.37 -0.38
C GLN A 283 -19.12 15.04 -0.72
N ARG A 284 -19.92 13.97 -0.83
CA ARG A 284 -19.48 12.65 -1.25
C ARG A 284 -19.19 12.65 -2.75
N ILE A 285 -18.05 12.06 -3.13
CA ILE A 285 -17.70 11.78 -4.51
C ILE A 285 -18.00 10.30 -4.74
N PRO A 286 -18.95 9.95 -5.63
CA PRO A 286 -19.27 8.55 -5.89
C PRO A 286 -18.07 7.83 -6.50
N TRP A 287 -17.92 6.55 -6.22
CA TRP A 287 -16.92 5.71 -6.88
C TRP A 287 -17.27 5.49 -8.35
N PRO A 288 -16.28 5.23 -9.24
CA PRO A 288 -16.56 5.08 -10.66
C PRO A 288 -17.50 3.90 -10.96
N TRP A 289 -17.47 2.84 -10.15
CA TRP A 289 -18.40 1.69 -10.25
C TRP A 289 -19.78 1.92 -9.61
N GLU A 290 -19.96 3.00 -8.83
CA GLU A 290 -21.30 3.40 -8.34
C GLU A 290 -22.07 4.20 -9.41
N LEU A 291 -21.37 4.70 -10.44
CA LEU A 291 -22.00 5.41 -11.52
C LEU A 291 -22.64 4.39 -12.49
N PRO A 292 -23.90 4.58 -12.90
CA PRO A 292 -24.53 3.68 -13.85
C PRO A 292 -23.72 3.65 -15.15
N ASP A 293 -23.49 2.44 -15.66
CA ASP A 293 -22.72 2.21 -16.87
C ASP A 293 -23.31 3.03 -18.03
N LYS A 294 -22.57 4.06 -18.46
CA LYS A 294 -23.01 4.95 -19.55
C LYS A 294 -23.20 4.21 -20.87
N SER A 295 -22.68 2.98 -21.00
CA SER A 295 -22.89 2.10 -22.15
C SER A 295 -24.33 1.62 -22.28
N GLU A 296 -25.03 1.34 -21.18
CA GLU A 296 -26.39 0.78 -21.24
C GLU A 296 -27.41 1.80 -21.77
N ASN A 297 -27.21 3.09 -21.47
CA ASN A 297 -28.12 4.13 -21.96
C ASN A 297 -27.95 4.43 -23.46
N LYS A 298 -26.84 4.05 -24.10
CA LYS A 298 -26.67 4.24 -25.55
C LYS A 298 -27.48 3.26 -26.40
N SER A 299 -27.89 2.11 -25.86
CA SER A 299 -28.65 1.11 -26.64
C SER A 299 -30.15 1.41 -26.70
N LYS A 300 -30.72 2.14 -25.72
CA LYS A 300 -32.16 2.49 -25.72
C LYS A 300 -32.52 3.67 -26.62
N ASP A 301 -31.61 4.62 -26.84
CA ASP A 301 -31.90 5.81 -27.64
C ASP A 301 -31.77 5.62 -29.16
N THR A 302 -31.28 4.45 -29.62
CA THR A 302 -31.16 4.16 -31.07
C THR A 302 -32.31 3.31 -31.64
N ALA A 303 -33.22 2.81 -30.80
CA ALA A 303 -34.35 1.98 -31.23
C ALA A 303 -35.67 2.74 -31.44
N SER A 304 -35.78 4.01 -31.04
CA SER A 304 -37.06 4.76 -31.05
C SER A 304 -37.03 6.12 -31.77
N SER A 305 -36.45 6.22 -32.96
CA SER A 305 -36.90 7.25 -33.92
C SER A 305 -36.59 6.90 -35.38
N LYS A 306 -37.31 5.91 -35.91
CA LYS A 306 -37.72 5.97 -37.33
C LYS A 306 -38.99 6.83 -37.42
N HIS A 307 -38.83 8.13 -37.23
CA HIS A 307 -39.78 9.10 -37.78
C HIS A 307 -38.99 9.91 -38.79
N ASP A 308 -39.19 9.59 -40.07
CA ASP A 308 -38.64 10.35 -41.19
C ASP A 308 -39.12 11.81 -41.08
N PRO A 309 -38.23 12.81 -40.92
CA PRO A 309 -38.59 14.15 -41.30
C PRO A 309 -38.55 14.20 -42.83
N VAL A 310 -39.72 14.35 -43.44
CA VAL A 310 -39.86 14.75 -44.84
C VAL A 310 -39.28 16.17 -44.95
N GLU A 311 -37.99 16.27 -45.27
CA GLU A 311 -37.34 17.52 -45.62
C GLU A 311 -37.58 17.84 -47.11
N GLU A 312 -38.26 18.95 -47.35
CA GLU A 312 -38.41 19.56 -48.67
C GLU A 312 -37.04 20.04 -49.21
N PRO A 313 -36.73 19.83 -50.50
CA PRO A 313 -35.49 20.33 -51.08
C PRO A 313 -35.61 21.82 -51.41
N LYS A 314 -35.10 22.69 -50.53
CA LYS A 314 -34.81 24.09 -50.92
C LYS A 314 -33.45 24.16 -51.62
N SER A 315 -33.60 24.47 -52.89
CA SER A 315 -32.61 24.64 -53.94
C SER A 315 -31.63 25.79 -53.75
N LEU A 316 -30.57 25.71 -54.57
CA LEU A 316 -29.68 26.78 -55.06
C LEU A 316 -28.47 27.10 -54.17
N THR A 317 -27.40 26.33 -54.33
CA THR A 317 -26.12 26.75 -54.94
C THR A 317 -25.16 25.55 -54.96
N THR A 318 -24.11 25.62 -55.78
CA THR A 318 -23.07 24.57 -56.01
C THR A 318 -23.45 23.38 -56.90
N ARG A 319 -23.82 23.67 -58.15
CA ARG A 319 -23.30 22.91 -59.30
C ARG A 319 -21.96 23.53 -59.65
N PHE A 320 -20.81 22.85 -59.49
CA PHE A 320 -19.64 23.06 -60.37
C PHE A 320 -18.48 22.04 -60.24
N TYR A 321 -18.46 21.09 -59.30
CA TYR A 321 -17.36 20.10 -59.25
C TYR A 321 -17.86 18.67 -59.07
N SER A 322 -18.32 18.05 -60.17
CA SER A 322 -18.42 16.59 -60.26
C SER A 322 -18.29 16.13 -61.70
N LYS A 323 -17.07 16.28 -62.27
CA LYS A 323 -16.74 15.68 -63.56
C LYS A 323 -15.24 15.45 -63.75
N VAL A 324 -14.62 14.67 -62.86
CA VAL A 324 -13.48 13.75 -63.18
C VAL A 324 -13.37 12.72 -62.05
N ARG A 325 -14.04 11.56 -62.19
CA ARG A 325 -13.63 10.32 -61.51
C ARG A 325 -14.31 9.12 -62.18
N SER A 326 -13.96 8.90 -63.44
CA SER A 326 -14.19 7.64 -64.12
C SER A 326 -12.86 7.23 -64.73
N LEU A 327 -12.20 6.26 -64.12
CA LEU A 327 -11.17 5.34 -64.66
C LEU A 327 -10.39 4.76 -63.48
N ASN A 328 -10.99 3.82 -62.76
CA ASN A 328 -10.25 2.89 -61.92
C ASN A 328 -10.80 1.48 -62.19
N PRO A 329 -10.14 0.65 -63.02
CA PRO A 329 -10.67 -0.62 -63.51
C PRO A 329 -10.46 -1.81 -62.54
N PHE A 330 -10.26 -1.59 -61.24
CA PHE A 330 -10.05 -2.64 -60.24
C PHE A 330 -11.16 -2.71 -59.18
N ALA A 331 -12.40 -2.40 -59.54
CA ALA A 331 -13.55 -2.65 -58.68
C ALA A 331 -13.88 -4.15 -58.68
N LYS A 332 -13.41 -4.83 -57.63
CA LYS A 332 -13.69 -6.23 -57.31
C LYS A 332 -15.21 -6.40 -57.15
N LYS A 333 -15.78 -7.35 -57.87
CA LYS A 333 -17.21 -7.70 -57.87
C LYS A 333 -17.59 -8.26 -56.49
N GLU A 334 -18.33 -7.50 -55.70
CA GLU A 334 -18.93 -7.97 -54.45
C GLU A 334 -20.19 -8.79 -54.78
N GLU A 335 -20.27 -10.00 -54.22
CA GLU A 335 -21.43 -10.88 -54.31
C GLU A 335 -22.54 -10.39 -53.37
N PRO A 336 -23.83 -10.59 -53.71
CA PRO A 336 -24.93 -10.16 -52.85
C PRO A 336 -24.97 -10.99 -51.55
N PRO A 337 -25.30 -10.37 -50.40
CA PRO A 337 -25.36 -11.05 -49.12
C PRO A 337 -26.48 -12.10 -49.09
N LYS A 338 -26.15 -13.29 -48.56
CA LYS A 338 -27.12 -14.35 -48.26
C LYS A 338 -28.14 -13.86 -47.22
N PRO A 339 -29.43 -14.18 -47.35
CA PRO A 339 -30.43 -13.87 -46.33
C PRO A 339 -30.11 -14.64 -45.03
N ALA A 340 -30.08 -13.91 -43.92
CA ALA A 340 -29.88 -14.49 -42.59
C ALA A 340 -31.09 -15.37 -42.20
N PRO A 341 -30.89 -16.45 -41.42
CA PRO A 341 -31.99 -17.25 -40.89
C PRO A 341 -32.82 -16.43 -39.91
N GLU A 342 -34.15 -16.59 -39.98
CA GLU A 342 -35.11 -16.03 -39.02
C GLU A 342 -34.77 -16.51 -37.60
N ILE A 343 -34.42 -15.57 -36.74
CA ILE A 343 -34.27 -15.81 -35.31
C ILE A 343 -35.65 -15.62 -34.70
N GLU A 344 -36.23 -16.71 -34.22
CA GLU A 344 -37.45 -16.73 -33.43
C GLU A 344 -37.19 -15.99 -32.10
N TYR A 345 -37.78 -14.81 -31.96
CA TYR A 345 -37.73 -14.03 -30.72
C TYR A 345 -38.62 -14.71 -29.69
N GLN A 346 -38.00 -15.41 -28.74
CA GLN A 346 -38.67 -15.77 -27.49
C GLN A 346 -38.68 -14.51 -26.61
N GLU A 347 -39.88 -14.06 -26.25
CA GLU A 347 -40.07 -13.00 -25.27
C GLU A 347 -39.46 -13.44 -23.94
N PRO A 348 -38.53 -12.68 -23.34
CA PRO A 348 -38.05 -13.01 -22.00
C PRO A 348 -39.19 -12.76 -21.02
N GLU A 349 -39.67 -13.84 -20.40
CA GLU A 349 -40.53 -13.78 -19.24
C GLU A 349 -39.82 -12.94 -18.17
N LYS A 350 -40.39 -11.77 -17.88
CA LYS A 350 -39.96 -10.91 -16.78
C LYS A 350 -40.28 -11.63 -15.48
N ALA A 351 -39.32 -12.40 -14.98
CA ALA A 351 -39.32 -12.81 -13.60
C ALA A 351 -39.34 -11.55 -12.73
N ALA A 352 -40.27 -11.51 -11.78
CA ALA A 352 -40.30 -10.50 -10.74
C ALA A 352 -39.12 -10.79 -9.82
N ASP A 353 -37.97 -10.18 -10.10
CA ASP A 353 -36.86 -10.11 -9.15
C ASP A 353 -37.35 -9.31 -7.94
N GLU A 354 -37.63 -10.04 -6.86
CA GLU A 354 -37.76 -9.47 -5.52
C GLU A 354 -36.43 -8.78 -5.22
N GLY A 355 -36.45 -7.45 -5.15
CA GLY A 355 -35.27 -6.60 -5.08
C GLY A 355 -34.42 -6.85 -3.84
N SER A 356 -33.53 -7.84 -3.90
CA SER A 356 -32.32 -7.84 -3.11
C SER A 356 -31.51 -6.63 -3.57
N LEU A 357 -31.35 -5.66 -2.67
CA LEU A 357 -30.47 -4.51 -2.84
C LEU A 357 -29.03 -5.03 -2.88
N GLU A 358 -28.61 -5.53 -4.04
CA GLU A 358 -27.23 -5.90 -4.28
C GLU A 358 -26.39 -4.61 -4.31
N ALA A 359 -25.46 -4.49 -3.37
CA ALA A 359 -24.54 -3.37 -3.32
C ALA A 359 -23.82 -3.23 -4.69
N PRO A 360 -23.52 -2.00 -5.15
CA PRO A 360 -22.82 -1.79 -6.41
C PRO A 360 -21.52 -2.60 -6.42
N ILE A 361 -21.48 -3.61 -7.29
CA ILE A 361 -20.45 -4.63 -7.33
C ILE A 361 -19.13 -3.92 -7.70
N ARG A 362 -18.15 -3.90 -6.78
CA ARG A 362 -16.78 -3.50 -7.12
C ARG A 362 -16.36 -4.33 -8.33
N PRO A 363 -15.63 -3.76 -9.32
CA PRO A 363 -15.13 -4.55 -10.43
C PRO A 363 -14.45 -5.79 -9.85
N ARG A 364 -15.00 -6.96 -10.19
CA ARG A 364 -14.52 -8.25 -9.70
C ARG A 364 -13.02 -8.27 -9.97
N GLU A 365 -12.22 -8.75 -9.01
CA GLU A 365 -10.84 -9.11 -9.29
C GLU A 365 -10.81 -9.89 -10.61
N PRO A 366 -9.85 -9.59 -11.52
CA PRO A 366 -9.87 -10.05 -12.91
C PRO A 366 -10.31 -11.50 -12.94
N ASP A 367 -11.45 -11.76 -13.60
CA ASP A 367 -12.19 -13.02 -13.55
C ASP A 367 -11.20 -14.15 -13.38
N ALA A 368 -11.17 -14.76 -12.19
CA ALA A 368 -10.28 -15.88 -11.93
C ALA A 368 -10.53 -16.85 -13.08
N TRP A 369 -9.54 -17.01 -13.96
CA TRP A 369 -9.75 -17.80 -15.16
C TRP A 369 -10.10 -19.19 -14.68
N ASP A 370 -11.31 -19.64 -15.01
CA ASP A 370 -11.73 -21.01 -14.75
C ASP A 370 -10.70 -21.92 -15.43
N HIS A 371 -9.79 -22.48 -14.65
CA HIS A 371 -8.89 -23.49 -15.15
C HIS A 371 -9.71 -24.74 -15.42
N ALA A 372 -9.30 -25.55 -16.40
CA ALA A 372 -9.99 -26.82 -16.67
C ALA A 372 -10.00 -27.77 -15.45
N ASP A 373 -9.08 -27.54 -14.50
CA ASP A 373 -8.96 -28.27 -13.25
C ASP A 373 -9.77 -27.63 -12.10
N ASP A 374 -10.35 -26.44 -12.30
CA ASP A 374 -11.19 -25.79 -11.30
C ASP A 374 -12.56 -26.46 -11.25
N THR A 375 -13.11 -26.57 -10.03
CA THR A 375 -14.43 -27.14 -9.85
C THR A 375 -15.46 -26.11 -10.28
N SER A 376 -16.09 -26.34 -11.43
CA SER A 376 -17.14 -25.44 -11.94
C SER A 376 -18.22 -25.20 -10.89
N THR A 377 -18.76 -23.98 -10.84
CA THR A 377 -19.84 -23.62 -9.91
C THR A 377 -21.00 -24.60 -10.00
N GLY A 378 -21.33 -25.10 -11.20
CA GLY A 378 -22.36 -26.13 -11.38
C GLY A 378 -22.08 -27.47 -10.67
N ALA A 379 -20.82 -27.89 -10.52
CA ALA A 379 -20.48 -29.09 -9.74
C ALA A 379 -20.62 -28.88 -8.23
N VAL A 380 -20.58 -27.62 -7.78
CA VAL A 380 -20.84 -27.20 -6.40
C VAL A 380 -22.34 -26.95 -6.17
N GLU A 381 -23.02 -26.28 -7.11
CA GLU A 381 -24.42 -25.82 -7.04
C GLU A 381 -25.46 -26.87 -7.45
N LEU A 382 -25.12 -27.88 -8.27
CA LEU A 382 -25.99 -29.06 -8.45
C LEU A 382 -26.20 -29.83 -7.13
N LYS A 383 -25.51 -29.46 -6.05
CA LYS A 383 -25.77 -29.92 -4.68
C LYS A 383 -26.49 -28.88 -3.82
N LEU A 384 -26.66 -27.63 -4.28
CA LEU A 384 -27.41 -26.59 -3.57
C LEU A 384 -28.89 -26.50 -3.99
N GLY A 385 -29.28 -26.93 -5.19
CA GLY A 385 -30.70 -27.12 -5.51
C GLY A 385 -31.39 -28.16 -4.61
N ASP A 386 -30.58 -29.02 -3.99
CA ASP A 386 -30.93 -29.97 -2.93
C ASP A 386 -30.33 -29.52 -1.57
N ILE A 387 -30.40 -28.23 -1.19
CA ILE A 387 -29.88 -27.70 0.10
C ILE A 387 -30.46 -28.43 1.32
N ASP A 388 -31.63 -29.06 1.22
CA ASP A 388 -32.16 -29.92 2.28
C ASP A 388 -31.42 -31.28 2.40
N ASN A 389 -30.62 -31.65 1.41
CA ASN A 389 -29.76 -32.83 1.38
C ASN A 389 -28.28 -32.42 1.31
N ASN A 390 -27.78 -31.87 2.41
CA ASN A 390 -26.35 -31.77 2.72
C ASN A 390 -25.72 -33.18 2.82
N ALA A 391 -25.67 -33.93 1.72
CA ALA A 391 -25.50 -35.39 1.68
C ALA A 391 -24.11 -35.89 2.09
N HIS A 392 -23.14 -34.98 2.28
CA HIS A 392 -21.77 -35.35 2.64
C HIS A 392 -21.42 -35.02 4.10
N PHE A 393 -22.18 -34.15 4.77
CA PHE A 393 -21.98 -33.85 6.17
C PHE A 393 -23.24 -34.22 6.97
N LEU A 394 -23.25 -35.45 7.45
CA LEU A 394 -24.24 -35.91 8.42
C LEU A 394 -23.61 -35.77 9.82
N PRO A 395 -24.04 -34.80 10.65
CA PRO A 395 -23.49 -34.66 11.99
C PRO A 395 -23.84 -35.91 12.81
N THR A 396 -22.85 -36.77 13.02
CA THR A 396 -22.98 -37.97 13.85
C THR A 396 -22.55 -37.65 15.27
N LEU A 397 -23.45 -37.82 16.24
CA LEU A 397 -23.12 -37.67 17.66
C LEU A 397 -22.37 -38.90 18.21
N THR A 398 -22.50 -40.06 17.56
CA THR A 398 -21.96 -41.35 18.04
C THR A 398 -20.58 -41.68 17.50
N PHE A 399 -20.19 -41.10 16.36
CA PHE A 399 -18.91 -41.36 15.72
C PHE A 399 -18.30 -40.04 15.23
N PRO A 400 -16.98 -39.90 15.29
CA PRO A 400 -16.33 -38.71 14.74
C PRO A 400 -16.52 -38.64 13.21
N PRO A 401 -16.57 -37.43 12.63
CA PRO A 401 -16.84 -37.24 11.20
C PRO A 401 -15.71 -37.78 10.29
N PHE A 402 -14.51 -37.97 10.85
CA PHE A 402 -13.36 -38.57 10.18
C PHE A 402 -12.76 -39.67 11.06
N PRO A 403 -12.12 -40.69 10.46
CA PRO A 403 -11.39 -41.70 11.24
C PRO A 403 -10.23 -41.05 12.02
N GLU A 404 -9.91 -41.63 13.18
CA GLU A 404 -8.91 -41.05 14.10
C GLU A 404 -7.53 -40.88 13.45
N SER A 405 -7.16 -41.72 12.47
CA SER A 405 -5.91 -41.57 11.72
C SER A 405 -5.81 -40.24 10.96
N VAL A 406 -6.92 -39.76 10.40
CA VAL A 406 -6.94 -38.46 9.70
C VAL A 406 -6.83 -37.32 10.71
N ARG A 407 -7.35 -37.52 11.93
CA ARG A 407 -7.19 -36.55 13.01
C ARG A 407 -5.72 -36.44 13.46
N GLU A 408 -4.99 -37.56 13.50
CA GLU A 408 -3.55 -37.58 13.77
C GLU A 408 -2.72 -36.94 12.66
N GLU A 409 -3.16 -37.03 11.40
CA GLU A 409 -2.50 -36.36 10.27
C GLU A 409 -2.80 -34.85 10.20
N LEU A 410 -4.03 -34.45 10.54
CA LEU A 410 -4.45 -33.04 10.56
C LEU A 410 -3.91 -32.28 11.77
N ARG A 411 -3.60 -32.98 12.86
CA ARG A 411 -2.92 -32.43 14.01
C ARG A 411 -1.43 -32.56 13.78
N ASP A 412 -0.73 -31.42 13.70
CA ASP A 412 0.72 -31.43 13.84
C ASP A 412 1.04 -31.98 15.23
N MET A 413 1.37 -33.28 15.32
CA MET A 413 1.57 -34.03 16.57
C MET A 413 2.53 -33.32 17.55
N ASP A 414 3.40 -32.46 17.04
CA ASP A 414 4.43 -31.73 17.80
C ASP A 414 4.00 -30.34 18.28
N LEU A 415 2.96 -29.71 17.70
CA LEU A 415 2.52 -28.36 18.08
C LEU A 415 1.43 -28.37 19.16
N ASP A 416 0.68 -29.47 19.25
CA ASP A 416 -0.46 -29.57 20.17
C ASP A 416 -0.08 -29.93 21.61
N GLU A 417 1.14 -30.39 21.93
CA GLU A 417 1.53 -30.65 23.34
C GLU A 417 1.43 -29.37 24.20
N ASP A 418 1.69 -28.20 23.61
CA ASP A 418 1.58 -26.90 24.30
C ASP A 418 0.13 -26.35 24.34
N PHE A 419 -0.73 -26.74 23.40
CA PHE A 419 -2.12 -26.26 23.28
C PHE A 419 -3.18 -27.25 23.82
N GLN A 420 -2.82 -28.49 24.14
CA GLN A 420 -3.68 -29.51 24.77
C GLN A 420 -4.02 -29.24 26.25
N SER A 421 -3.66 -28.07 26.78
CA SER A 421 -3.93 -27.67 28.16
C SER A 421 -5.41 -27.47 28.52
N LEU A 422 -6.35 -27.74 27.61
CA LEU A 422 -7.77 -27.46 27.82
C LEU A 422 -8.67 -28.66 28.09
N ASP A 423 -8.28 -29.91 27.80
CA ASP A 423 -9.16 -31.07 28.06
C ASP A 423 -8.40 -32.37 28.34
N SER A 424 -7.76 -32.47 29.51
CA SER A 424 -7.69 -33.78 30.14
C SER A 424 -7.74 -33.68 31.66
N ASP A 425 -8.84 -34.19 32.23
CA ASP A 425 -8.94 -34.45 33.66
C ASP A 425 -7.72 -35.22 34.18
N THR A 426 -7.05 -36.00 33.31
CA THR A 426 -5.81 -36.69 33.61
C THR A 426 -4.61 -35.76 33.79
N TRP A 427 -4.48 -34.67 33.01
CA TRP A 427 -3.41 -33.70 33.19
C TRP A 427 -3.63 -32.88 34.45
N VAL A 428 -4.87 -32.45 34.72
CA VAL A 428 -5.21 -31.77 35.98
C VAL A 428 -4.97 -32.69 37.18
N GLN A 429 -5.34 -33.97 37.10
CA GLN A 429 -5.02 -34.96 38.13
C GLN A 429 -3.51 -35.17 38.28
N GLN A 430 -2.76 -35.17 37.18
CA GLN A 430 -1.31 -35.32 37.21
C GLN A 430 -0.63 -34.10 37.82
N GLU A 431 -1.05 -32.89 37.46
CA GLU A 431 -0.58 -31.63 38.03
C GLU A 431 -0.92 -31.56 39.53
N GLN A 432 -2.13 -31.98 39.92
CA GLN A 432 -2.51 -32.09 41.34
C GLN A 432 -1.66 -33.11 42.10
N LEU A 433 -1.37 -34.27 41.50
CA LEU A 433 -0.48 -35.28 42.08
C LEU A 433 0.97 -34.79 42.17
N GLU A 434 1.44 -34.04 41.19
CA GLU A 434 2.77 -33.44 41.18
C GLU A 434 2.86 -32.32 42.22
N ALA A 435 1.83 -31.49 42.35
CA ALA A 435 1.71 -30.49 43.41
C ALA A 435 1.62 -31.13 44.79
N GLU A 436 0.89 -32.24 44.97
CA GLU A 436 0.82 -32.98 46.22
C GLU A 436 2.17 -33.63 46.56
N LYS A 437 2.86 -34.21 45.56
CA LYS A 437 4.23 -34.72 45.72
C LYS A 437 5.21 -33.60 46.08
N ALA A 438 5.11 -32.45 45.44
CA ALA A 438 5.93 -31.28 45.74
C ALA A 438 5.65 -30.78 47.17
N ALA A 439 4.37 -30.65 47.55
CA ALA A 439 3.96 -30.30 48.90
C ALA A 439 4.41 -31.34 49.94
N ARG A 440 4.47 -32.62 49.59
CA ARG A 440 5.00 -33.70 50.45
C ARG A 440 6.52 -33.66 50.57
N ILE A 441 7.24 -33.20 49.55
CA ILE A 441 8.68 -32.96 49.59
C ILE A 441 9.00 -31.70 50.40
N GLU A 442 8.17 -30.66 50.28
CA GLU A 442 8.24 -29.44 51.10
C GLU A 442 7.71 -29.63 52.52
N ALA A 443 6.91 -30.66 52.77
CA ALA A 443 6.43 -31.00 54.09
C ALA A 443 7.64 -31.10 55.02
N PRO A 444 7.62 -30.38 56.16
CA PRO A 444 8.79 -30.24 56.99
C PRO A 444 9.21 -31.61 57.49
N VAL A 445 10.30 -32.13 56.89
CA VAL A 445 11.04 -33.27 57.44
C VAL A 445 11.25 -32.98 58.92
N PRO A 446 10.96 -33.94 59.83
CA PRO A 446 11.03 -33.69 61.27
C PRO A 446 12.36 -33.02 61.59
N LYS A 447 12.29 -31.74 61.96
CA LYS A 447 13.48 -30.91 62.16
C LYS A 447 14.29 -31.56 63.26
N THR A 448 15.58 -31.73 63.02
CA THR A 448 16.47 -32.23 64.09
C THR A 448 16.41 -31.25 65.27
N PRO A 449 16.53 -31.70 66.53
CA PRO A 449 16.46 -30.82 67.71
C PRO A 449 17.39 -29.59 67.61
N ARG A 450 18.53 -29.75 66.93
CA ARG A 450 19.49 -28.67 66.68
C ARG A 450 18.99 -27.61 65.69
N GLN A 451 18.22 -27.99 64.68
CA GLN A 451 17.59 -27.05 63.75
C GLN A 451 16.48 -26.24 64.43
N VAL A 452 15.66 -26.91 65.26
CA VAL A 452 14.62 -26.23 66.07
C VAL A 452 15.27 -25.22 67.02
N ALA A 453 16.36 -25.59 67.69
CA ALA A 453 17.11 -24.67 68.56
C ALA A 453 17.67 -23.46 67.79
N ARG A 454 18.16 -23.66 66.55
CA ARG A 454 18.68 -22.59 65.69
C ARG A 454 17.58 -21.64 65.22
N GLU A 455 16.41 -22.16 64.86
CA GLU A 455 15.25 -21.35 64.46
C GLU A 455 14.71 -20.52 65.63
N LEU A 456 14.59 -21.12 66.82
CA LEU A 456 14.22 -20.39 68.04
C LEU A 456 15.21 -19.25 68.34
N HIS A 457 16.50 -19.49 68.14
CA HIS A 457 17.52 -18.46 68.32
C HIS A 457 17.43 -17.35 67.24
N LEU A 458 17.14 -17.69 65.99
CA LEU A 458 16.93 -16.69 64.93
C LEU A 458 15.67 -15.87 65.14
N ALA A 459 14.57 -16.51 65.57
CA ALA A 459 13.33 -15.84 65.93
C ALA A 459 13.52 -14.89 67.12
N ARG A 460 14.26 -15.33 68.15
CA ARG A 460 14.66 -14.47 69.27
C ARG A 460 15.49 -13.27 68.81
N LYS A 461 16.47 -13.49 67.94
CA LYS A 461 17.31 -12.41 67.38
C LYS A 461 16.53 -11.46 66.47
N ALA A 462 15.50 -11.95 65.78
CA ALA A 462 14.61 -11.13 64.96
C ALA A 462 13.66 -10.29 65.83
N ALA A 463 13.16 -10.84 66.93
CA ALA A 463 12.36 -10.09 67.92
C ALA A 463 13.20 -9.07 68.70
N GLU A 464 14.49 -9.38 68.94
CA GLU A 464 15.44 -8.47 69.57
C GLU A 464 16.00 -7.41 68.61
N ARG A 465 15.68 -7.44 67.30
CA ARG A 465 15.98 -6.29 66.43
C ARG A 465 15.04 -5.15 66.83
N PRO A 466 15.53 -4.08 67.48
CA PRO A 466 14.67 -2.96 67.80
C PRO A 466 14.11 -2.41 66.49
N ALA A 467 12.79 -2.22 66.43
CA ALA A 467 12.18 -1.49 65.33
C ALA A 467 12.91 -0.15 65.25
N VAL A 468 13.62 0.07 64.15
CA VAL A 468 14.23 1.38 63.86
C VAL A 468 13.05 2.32 63.74
N VAL A 469 12.78 3.06 64.82
CA VAL A 469 11.83 4.15 64.82
C VAL A 469 12.36 5.13 63.77
N PRO A 470 11.63 5.38 62.67
CA PRO A 470 12.05 6.38 61.71
C PRO A 470 11.94 7.73 62.41
N GLU A 471 13.06 8.20 62.95
CA GLU A 471 13.24 9.57 63.37
C GLU A 471 13.00 10.45 62.13
N PRO A 472 12.11 11.45 62.19
CA PRO A 472 11.89 12.37 61.08
C PRO A 472 13.15 13.21 60.89
N LEU A 473 14.01 12.79 59.96
CA LEU A 473 15.10 13.59 59.43
C LEU A 473 14.51 14.71 58.57
N GLU A 474 14.13 15.80 59.23
CA GLU A 474 14.14 17.12 58.61
C GLU A 474 15.60 17.57 58.44
N GLU A 475 15.87 18.25 57.32
CA GLU A 475 17.15 18.89 56.93
C GLU A 475 18.26 17.91 56.49
N GLY A 476 18.87 17.97 55.32
CA GLY A 476 18.85 18.91 54.20
C GLY A 476 19.90 18.45 53.17
N ALA A 477 19.75 18.89 51.93
CA ALA A 477 20.82 18.99 50.92
C ALA A 477 21.76 17.77 50.70
N SER A 478 21.37 16.81 49.85
CA SER A 478 22.37 15.98 49.14
C SER A 478 21.89 15.35 47.83
N SER A 479 20.58 15.20 47.61
CA SER A 479 20.07 14.53 46.39
C SER A 479 20.39 15.29 45.08
N ALA A 480 20.56 16.62 45.12
CA ALA A 480 20.89 17.41 43.93
C ALA A 480 22.38 17.30 43.57
N GLU A 481 23.27 17.27 44.56
CA GLU A 481 24.71 17.11 44.34
C GLU A 481 25.06 15.71 43.85
N TRP A 482 24.39 14.66 44.36
CA TRP A 482 24.61 13.29 43.89
C TRP A 482 24.16 13.08 42.43
N LYS A 483 23.12 13.79 41.98
CA LYS A 483 22.67 13.77 40.57
C LYS A 483 23.63 14.53 39.65
N SER A 484 24.17 15.67 40.09
CA SER A 484 25.20 16.43 39.35
C SER A 484 26.51 15.65 39.22
N MET A 485 26.94 14.97 40.30
CA MET A 485 28.15 14.16 40.31
C MET A 485 28.03 12.94 39.38
N HIS A 486 26.87 12.26 39.32
CA HIS A 486 26.65 11.16 38.37
C HIS A 486 26.65 11.63 36.91
N GLN A 487 26.19 12.85 36.64
CA GLN A 487 26.18 13.40 35.28
C GLN A 487 27.59 13.79 34.79
N GLN A 488 28.47 14.27 35.67
CA GLN A 488 29.88 14.52 35.35
C GLN A 488 30.71 13.23 35.24
N PHE A 489 30.50 12.24 36.11
CA PHE A 489 31.20 10.96 36.01
C PHE A 489 30.80 10.14 34.77
N GLY A 490 29.53 10.23 34.34
CA GLY A 490 29.05 9.56 33.13
C GLY A 490 29.68 10.09 31.84
N LEU A 491 29.94 11.40 31.75
CA LEU A 491 30.58 12.02 30.58
C LEU A 491 32.07 11.66 30.47
N ASN A 492 32.79 11.62 31.60
CA ASN A 492 34.22 11.26 31.61
C ASN A 492 34.44 9.78 31.22
N LEU A 493 33.54 8.88 31.61
CA LEU A 493 33.65 7.46 31.24
C LEU A 493 33.43 7.23 29.73
N ALA A 494 32.56 8.01 29.11
CA ALA A 494 32.28 7.94 27.68
C ALA A 494 33.46 8.47 26.84
N GLU A 495 34.10 9.55 27.26
CA GLU A 495 35.31 10.06 26.60
C GLU A 495 36.51 9.11 26.73
N ASP A 496 36.70 8.50 27.91
CA ASP A 496 37.77 7.51 28.11
C ASP A 496 37.52 6.23 27.31
N PHE A 497 36.26 5.81 27.17
CA PHE A 497 35.89 4.70 26.30
C PHE A 497 36.17 5.01 24.82
N ALA A 498 35.80 6.21 24.34
CA ALA A 498 36.08 6.64 22.97
C ALA A 498 37.60 6.68 22.68
N ARG A 499 38.41 7.20 23.62
CA ARG A 499 39.87 7.22 23.49
C ARG A 499 40.49 5.82 23.51
N ARG A 500 39.90 4.87 24.22
CA ARG A 500 40.36 3.47 24.26
C ARG A 500 40.05 2.74 22.95
N VAL A 501 38.84 2.91 22.41
CA VAL A 501 38.45 2.37 21.10
C VAL A 501 39.34 2.95 19.98
N GLN A 502 39.67 4.24 20.04
CA GLN A 502 40.55 4.87 19.05
C GLN A 502 42.00 4.39 19.14
N ARG A 503 42.46 3.97 20.33
CA ARG A 503 43.79 3.37 20.54
C ARG A 503 43.84 1.92 20.08
N GLU A 504 42.76 1.15 20.29
CA GLU A 504 42.67 -0.25 19.86
C GLU A 504 42.42 -0.39 18.35
N MET A 505 41.72 0.56 17.73
CA MET A 505 41.48 0.60 16.29
C MET A 505 42.59 1.32 15.51
N GLY A 506 43.56 1.94 16.19
CA GLY A 506 44.70 2.66 15.61
C GLY A 506 45.87 1.79 15.11
N GLY A 507 45.72 0.46 15.13
CA GLY A 507 46.70 -0.47 14.58
C GLY A 507 46.51 -0.69 13.08
N ARG A 508 47.26 0.07 12.26
CA ARG A 508 47.40 -0.03 10.79
C ARG A 508 46.24 0.49 9.95
N VAL A 509 46.18 1.81 9.79
CA VAL A 509 45.78 2.41 8.50
C VAL A 509 46.95 3.27 8.02
N ARG A 510 47.66 2.79 7.00
CA ARG A 510 48.62 3.62 6.25
C ARG A 510 47.83 4.74 5.59
N VAL A 511 47.92 5.94 6.13
CA VAL A 511 47.48 7.16 5.46
C VAL A 511 48.44 7.40 4.30
N VAL A 512 48.01 7.05 3.08
CA VAL A 512 48.64 7.51 1.85
C VAL A 512 48.32 9.00 1.73
N ARG A 513 49.28 9.85 2.13
CA ARG A 513 49.29 11.28 1.81
C ARG A 513 49.37 11.40 0.28
N LYS A 514 48.26 11.73 -0.37
CA LYS A 514 48.28 12.36 -1.68
C LYS A 514 48.55 13.85 -1.46
N GLU A 515 49.76 14.27 -1.78
CA GLU A 515 50.11 15.67 -1.98
C GLU A 515 49.22 16.22 -3.10
N LYS A 516 48.47 17.27 -2.78
CA LYS A 516 47.86 18.15 -3.79
C LYS A 516 48.55 19.50 -3.67
N GLU A 517 49.39 19.77 -4.65
CA GLU A 517 49.89 21.09 -5.01
C GLU A 517 48.73 22.10 -5.03
N VAL A 518 48.94 23.19 -4.30
CA VAL A 518 48.15 24.41 -4.38
C VAL A 518 48.89 25.34 -5.33
N GLN A 519 48.38 25.50 -6.55
CA GLN A 519 48.70 26.67 -7.37
C GLN A 519 47.59 27.69 -7.16
N SER A 520 47.95 28.75 -6.45
CA SER A 520 47.22 30.02 -6.38
C SER A 520 47.24 30.68 -7.76
N LYS A 521 46.05 30.99 -8.29
CA LYS A 521 45.87 32.09 -9.23
C LYS A 521 44.64 32.88 -8.87
N ASP A 522 44.89 34.15 -8.60
CA ASP A 522 43.96 35.23 -8.43
C ASP A 522 43.01 35.34 -9.64
N ALA A 523 41.75 35.64 -9.36
CA ALA A 523 40.87 36.32 -10.30
C ALA A 523 39.76 37.01 -9.51
N GLU A 524 39.95 38.31 -9.31
CA GLU A 524 38.91 39.30 -9.08
C GLU A 524 37.80 39.13 -10.14
N VAL A 525 36.55 38.91 -9.73
CA VAL A 525 35.38 39.37 -10.49
C VAL A 525 34.28 39.76 -9.52
N SER A 526 33.96 41.04 -9.59
CA SER A 526 32.84 41.78 -8.99
C SER A 526 31.47 41.33 -9.53
N HIS A 527 30.48 41.19 -8.64
CA HIS A 527 29.05 41.35 -8.94
C HIS A 527 28.34 41.79 -7.64
N LEU A 528 27.99 43.07 -7.44
CA LEU A 528 26.77 43.76 -7.92
C LEU A 528 25.50 42.91 -7.72
N ILE A 529 24.88 43.09 -6.55
CA ILE A 529 23.48 42.76 -6.27
C ILE A 529 22.70 44.06 -6.36
N PRO A 530 21.73 44.24 -7.28
CA PRO A 530 20.77 45.32 -7.16
C PRO A 530 19.64 44.90 -6.21
N GLU A 531 19.43 45.72 -5.18
CA GLU A 531 18.22 45.70 -4.36
C GLU A 531 17.01 46.03 -5.24
N VAL A 532 15.96 45.23 -5.14
CA VAL A 532 14.64 45.48 -5.75
C VAL A 532 13.78 46.19 -4.70
N PRO A 533 13.18 47.36 -4.99
CA PRO A 533 12.29 48.02 -4.05
C PRO A 533 10.90 47.39 -4.04
N GLU A 534 10.36 47.20 -2.84
CA GLU A 534 8.94 46.93 -2.59
C GLU A 534 8.12 48.21 -2.88
N GLU A 535 7.25 48.17 -3.89
CA GLU A 535 6.17 49.14 -4.06
C GLU A 535 4.80 48.43 -4.05
N VAL A 536 4.08 48.68 -2.96
CA VAL A 536 2.69 49.16 -2.89
C VAL A 536 1.83 48.98 -4.15
N SER A 537 0.75 48.21 -4.06
CA SER A 537 -0.54 48.64 -4.60
C SER A 537 -1.73 47.94 -3.94
N GLU A 538 -2.47 48.74 -3.18
CA GLU A 538 -3.90 48.55 -2.94
C GLU A 538 -4.67 48.65 -4.27
N LYS A 539 -5.73 47.86 -4.43
CA LYS A 539 -7.02 48.36 -4.94
C LYS A 539 -8.14 47.36 -4.69
N ARG A 540 -9.04 47.79 -3.79
CA ARG A 540 -10.45 47.40 -3.74
C ARG A 540 -11.16 47.79 -5.04
N VAL A 541 -11.97 46.90 -5.58
CA VAL A 541 -13.37 47.15 -5.99
C VAL A 541 -14.17 45.93 -5.57
#